data_AF-A0A953DET7-F1
#
_entry.id   AF-A0A953DET7-F1
#
_cell.length_a   1.000
_cell.length_b   1.000
_cell.length_c   1.000
_cell.angle_alpha   90.00
_cell.angle_beta   90.00
_cell.angle_gamma   90.00
#
_symmetry.space_group_name_H-M   'P 1'
#
loop_
_entity.id
_entity.type
_entity.pdbx_description
1 polymer ?
#
loop_
_entity_poly.entity_id
_entity_poly.type
_entity_poly.pdbx_seq_one_letter_code
_entity_poly.pdbx_strand_id
1 'polypeptide(L)'
;RAGLVIHEGQLTYRDHGLAKCLDLGEWWQRKTGLPLPLGVNAIRRDLGAQALRDVSAVLRASIDAALSHREEALAYALGFGRGLDGERGDRFVSMYVNELTRDYGERGRAAVRELLRRAEEVGAYDRPVRAEFLEA
;
A
#
# COMPACT_ATOMS: atom_id res chain seq x y z
N ARG A 1 -20.26 -18.36 -5.45
CA ARG A 1 -19.20 -18.25 -4.42
C ARG A 1 -18.15 -17.28 -4.95
N ALA A 2 -17.52 -16.48 -4.09
CA ALA A 2 -16.46 -15.54 -4.48
C ALA A 2 -15.26 -15.73 -3.55
N GLY A 3 -14.05 -15.47 -4.06
CA GLY A 3 -12.81 -15.44 -3.28
C GLY A 3 -12.25 -14.02 -3.24
N LEU A 4 -11.65 -13.63 -2.11
CA LEU A 4 -10.89 -12.39 -2.01
C LEU A 4 -9.46 -12.66 -2.48
N VAL A 5 -8.99 -11.88 -3.43
CA VAL A 5 -7.66 -12.01 -4.03
C VAL A 5 -6.84 -10.78 -3.68
N ILE A 6 -5.60 -11.01 -3.25
CA ILE A 6 -4.61 -9.98 -2.91
C ILE A 6 -3.27 -10.31 -3.60
N HIS A 7 -2.30 -9.41 -3.48
CA HIS A 7 -0.98 -9.55 -4.08
C HIS A 7 -1.05 -9.84 -5.59
N GLU A 8 -0.14 -10.67 -6.12
CA GLU A 8 -0.02 -10.99 -7.53
C GLU A 8 -1.28 -11.62 -8.13
N GLY A 9 -2.12 -12.23 -7.30
CA GLY A 9 -3.35 -12.89 -7.73
C GLY A 9 -4.31 -11.96 -8.48
N GLN A 10 -4.24 -10.64 -8.22
CA GLN A 10 -5.06 -9.65 -8.93
C GLN A 10 -4.72 -9.54 -10.42
N LEU A 11 -3.53 -10.00 -10.82
CA LEU A 11 -3.08 -10.03 -12.21
C LEU A 11 -3.26 -11.40 -12.86
N THR A 12 -3.25 -12.47 -12.06
CA THR A 12 -3.21 -13.86 -12.55
C THR A 12 -4.52 -14.63 -12.42
N TYR A 13 -5.55 -14.12 -11.72
CA TYR A 13 -6.81 -14.86 -11.50
C TYR A 13 -7.46 -15.36 -12.81
N ARG A 14 -7.29 -14.65 -13.93
CA ARG A 14 -7.83 -15.05 -15.24
C ARG A 14 -7.16 -16.31 -15.79
N ASP A 15 -5.89 -16.52 -15.47
CA ASP A 15 -5.13 -17.73 -15.88
C ASP A 15 -5.73 -19.00 -15.24
N HIS A 16 -6.49 -18.83 -14.16
CA HIS A 16 -7.23 -19.89 -13.47
C HIS A 16 -8.71 -19.98 -13.91
N GLY A 17 -9.10 -19.31 -15.00
CA GLY A 17 -10.48 -19.31 -15.50
C GLY A 17 -11.47 -18.54 -14.62
N LEU A 18 -10.97 -17.69 -13.71
CA LEU A 18 -11.81 -16.90 -12.81
C LEU A 18 -12.20 -15.56 -13.44
N ALA A 19 -13.35 -15.02 -13.03
CA ALA A 19 -13.85 -13.72 -13.43
C ALA A 19 -13.81 -12.70 -12.28
N LYS A 20 -13.47 -11.44 -12.58
CA LYS A 20 -13.53 -10.33 -11.62
C LYS A 20 -14.99 -10.03 -11.29
N CYS A 21 -15.40 -10.31 -10.06
CA CYS A 21 -16.75 -9.97 -9.57
C CYS A 21 -16.84 -8.50 -9.17
N LEU A 22 -15.82 -8.01 -8.46
CA LEU A 22 -15.73 -6.65 -7.95
C LEU A 22 -14.26 -6.25 -7.82
N ASP A 23 -13.98 -4.99 -8.09
CA ASP A 23 -12.71 -4.36 -7.75
C ASP A 23 -12.90 -3.48 -6.51
N LEU A 24 -12.25 -3.84 -5.40
CA LEU A 24 -12.41 -3.11 -4.14
C LEU A 24 -11.74 -1.74 -4.18
N GLY A 25 -10.68 -1.56 -4.98
CA GLY A 25 -10.03 -0.27 -5.18
C GLY A 25 -10.92 0.70 -5.95
N GLU A 26 -11.47 0.24 -7.09
CA GLU A 26 -12.43 1.05 -7.87
C GLU A 26 -13.70 1.34 -7.07
N TRP A 27 -14.24 0.34 -6.35
CA TRP A 27 -15.41 0.52 -5.49
C TRP A 27 -15.16 1.57 -4.41
N TRP A 28 -14.02 1.49 -3.73
CA TRP A 28 -13.64 2.46 -2.70
C TRP A 28 -13.53 3.87 -3.29
N GLN A 29 -12.80 4.03 -4.40
CA GLN A 29 -12.65 5.32 -5.09
C GLN A 29 -14.02 5.91 -5.49
N ARG A 30 -14.97 5.09 -5.96
CA ARG A 30 -16.34 5.55 -6.26
C ARG A 30 -17.12 5.97 -5.00
N LYS A 31 -16.85 5.35 -3.85
CA LYS A 31 -17.56 5.61 -2.59
C LYS A 31 -16.99 6.78 -1.79
N THR A 32 -15.71 7.07 -1.91
CA THR A 32 -15.01 8.05 -1.06
C THR A 32 -14.34 9.17 -1.84
N GLY A 33 -14.06 8.97 -3.13
CA GLY A 33 -13.17 9.86 -3.89
C GLY A 33 -11.68 9.72 -3.53
N LEU A 34 -11.34 8.82 -2.59
CA LEU A 34 -10.00 8.66 -2.04
C LEU A 34 -9.35 7.35 -2.52
N PRO A 35 -8.01 7.27 -2.57
CA PRO A 35 -7.32 6.00 -2.79
C PRO A 35 -7.65 5.02 -1.66
N LEU A 36 -7.60 3.71 -1.93
CA LEU A 36 -7.79 2.67 -0.91
C LEU A 36 -6.48 2.44 -0.16
N PRO A 37 -6.39 2.67 1.17
CA PRO A 37 -5.21 2.30 1.95
C PRO A 37 -5.11 0.78 2.06
N LEU A 38 -3.98 0.21 1.62
CA LEU A 38 -3.77 -1.25 1.62
C LEU A 38 -2.68 -1.70 2.59
N GLY A 39 -1.63 -0.89 2.77
CA GLY A 39 -0.54 -1.17 3.68
C GLY A 39 0.10 0.12 4.17
N VAL A 40 0.65 0.07 5.39
CA VAL A 40 1.37 1.18 6.01
C VAL A 40 2.62 0.66 6.69
N ASN A 41 3.67 1.49 6.72
CA ASN A 41 4.79 1.28 7.63
C ASN A 41 4.46 1.97 8.96
N ALA A 42 4.51 1.22 10.05
CA ALA A 42 4.24 1.74 11.39
C ALA A 42 5.52 1.63 12.25
N ILE A 43 5.79 2.68 13.03
CA ILE A 43 6.95 2.75 13.93
C ILE A 43 6.43 2.81 15.36
N ARG A 44 7.05 2.06 16.27
CA ARG A 44 6.65 2.02 17.68
C ARG A 44 7.00 3.36 18.36
N ARG A 45 6.02 4.00 19.00
CA ARG A 45 6.13 5.37 19.54
C ARG A 45 7.20 5.54 20.62
N ASP A 46 7.49 4.47 21.36
CA ASP A 46 8.43 4.45 22.49
C ASP A 46 9.92 4.42 22.08
N LEU A 47 10.23 4.36 20.78
CA LEU A 47 11.61 4.43 20.27
C LEU A 47 12.22 5.83 20.36
N GLY A 48 11.42 6.85 20.66
CA GLY A 48 11.87 8.23 20.85
C GLY A 48 11.92 9.03 19.54
N ALA A 49 11.75 10.34 19.66
CA ALA A 49 11.57 11.23 18.51
C ALA A 49 12.72 11.20 17.49
N GLN A 50 13.95 10.98 17.95
CA GLN A 50 15.10 10.87 17.05
C GLN A 50 15.01 9.62 16.17
N ALA A 51 14.76 8.45 16.76
CA ALA A 51 14.62 7.21 16.01
C ALA A 51 13.46 7.25 15.00
N LEU A 52 12.33 7.87 15.38
CA LEU A 52 11.18 8.08 14.50
C LEU A 52 11.58 8.88 13.24
N ARG A 53 12.32 9.99 13.42
CA ARG A 53 12.82 10.80 12.30
C ARG A 53 13.81 10.03 11.42
N ASP A 54 14.77 9.35 12.04
CA ASP A 54 15.84 8.65 11.32
C ASP A 54 15.26 7.50 10.47
N VAL A 55 14.35 6.70 11.03
CA VAL A 55 13.68 5.62 10.29
C VAL A 55 12.85 6.18 9.14
N SER A 56 12.08 7.26 9.38
CA SER A 56 11.29 7.91 8.32
C SER A 56 12.17 8.41 7.18
N ALA A 57 13.28 9.07 7.50
CA ALA A 57 14.24 9.59 6.52
C ALA A 57 14.91 8.46 5.72
N VAL A 58 15.33 7.38 6.37
CA VAL A 58 15.94 6.22 5.70
C VAL A 58 14.94 5.52 4.77
N LEU A 59 13.70 5.34 5.19
CA LEU A 59 12.66 4.74 4.35
C LEU A 59 12.37 5.61 3.13
N ARG A 60 12.25 6.93 3.29
CA ARG A 60 12.09 7.87 2.17
C ARG A 60 13.28 7.80 1.21
N ALA A 61 14.51 7.84 1.72
CA ALA A 61 15.72 7.75 0.89
C ALA A 61 15.79 6.42 0.13
N SER A 62 15.37 5.31 0.76
CA SER A 62 15.32 3.99 0.11
C SER A 62 14.29 3.94 -1.02
N ILE A 63 13.10 4.52 -0.82
CA ILE A 63 12.07 4.62 -1.86
C ILE A 63 12.56 5.51 -3.01
N ASP A 64 13.15 6.66 -2.70
CA ASP A 64 13.70 7.58 -3.71
C ASP A 64 14.81 6.93 -4.53
N ALA A 65 15.69 6.16 -3.89
CA ALA A 65 16.73 5.39 -4.56
C ALA A 65 16.14 4.33 -5.49
N ALA A 66 15.14 3.58 -5.03
CA ALA A 66 14.48 2.55 -5.84
C ALA A 66 13.71 3.14 -7.03
N LEU A 67 13.05 4.28 -6.85
CA LEU A 67 12.36 4.99 -7.94
C LEU A 67 13.35 5.55 -8.97
N SER A 68 14.49 6.07 -8.52
CA SER A 68 15.54 6.62 -9.39
C SER A 68 16.34 5.54 -10.14
N HIS A 69 16.43 4.33 -9.59
CA HIS A 69 17.14 3.17 -10.17
C HIS A 69 16.16 2.01 -10.41
N ARG A 70 15.03 2.32 -11.07
CA ARG A 70 13.89 1.42 -11.18
C ARG A 70 14.23 0.04 -11.75
N GLU A 71 15.04 -0.02 -12.81
CA GLU A 71 15.40 -1.29 -13.46
C GLU A 71 16.18 -2.22 -12.52
N GLU A 72 17.16 -1.68 -11.80
CA GLU A 72 17.97 -2.43 -10.83
C GLU A 72 17.12 -2.87 -9.63
N ALA A 73 16.30 -1.95 -9.10
CA ALA A 73 15.40 -2.25 -7.99
C ALA A 73 14.38 -3.34 -8.37
N LEU A 74 13.84 -3.29 -9.59
CA LEU A 74 12.93 -4.30 -10.11
C LEU A 74 13.64 -5.64 -10.30
N ALA A 75 14.84 -5.66 -10.89
CA ALA A 75 15.62 -6.88 -11.07
C ALA A 75 15.86 -7.60 -9.73
N TYR A 76 16.22 -6.84 -8.69
CA TYR A 76 16.33 -7.37 -7.33
C TYR A 76 14.98 -7.88 -6.80
N ALA A 77 13.90 -7.09 -6.94
CA ALA A 77 12.58 -7.45 -6.44
C ALA A 77 11.98 -8.71 -7.10
N LEU A 78 12.24 -8.93 -8.39
CA LEU A 78 11.77 -10.11 -9.13
C LEU A 78 12.35 -11.42 -8.58
N GLY A 79 13.52 -11.38 -7.91
CA GLY A 79 14.06 -12.53 -7.18
C GLY A 79 13.18 -13.00 -6.02
N PHE A 80 12.28 -12.15 -5.53
CA PHE A 80 11.28 -12.47 -4.49
C PHE A 80 9.87 -12.67 -5.06
N GLY A 81 9.70 -12.50 -6.37
CA GLY A 81 8.42 -12.70 -7.06
C GLY A 81 8.04 -14.17 -7.15
N ARG A 82 6.76 -14.49 -6.90
CA ARG A 82 6.22 -15.86 -6.98
C ARG A 82 5.92 -16.28 -8.43
N GLY A 83 6.94 -16.32 -9.28
CA GLY A 83 6.79 -16.76 -10.68
C GLY A 83 6.12 -15.74 -11.60
N LEU A 84 6.17 -14.45 -11.26
CA LEU A 84 5.82 -13.38 -12.19
C LEU A 84 6.93 -13.24 -13.24
N ASP A 85 6.54 -13.18 -14.52
CA ASP A 85 7.45 -12.73 -15.57
C ASP A 85 7.81 -11.24 -15.38
N GLY A 86 8.82 -10.77 -16.11
CA GLY A 86 9.34 -9.40 -15.95
C GLY A 86 8.28 -8.32 -16.17
N GLU A 87 7.38 -8.49 -17.13
CA GLU A 87 6.35 -7.49 -17.46
C GLU A 87 5.24 -7.46 -16.39
N ARG A 88 4.73 -8.62 -15.99
CA ARG A 88 3.72 -8.71 -14.93
C ARG A 88 4.30 -8.28 -13.58
N GLY A 89 5.57 -8.57 -13.33
CA GLY A 89 6.28 -8.12 -12.15
C GLY A 89 6.45 -6.61 -12.12
N ASP A 90 6.90 -5.98 -13.20
CA ASP A 90 6.97 -4.51 -13.30
C ASP A 90 5.60 -3.87 -13.08
N ARG A 91 4.57 -4.42 -13.71
CA ARG A 91 3.20 -3.95 -13.54
C ARG A 91 2.75 -4.07 -12.09
N PHE A 92 2.99 -5.22 -11.44
CA PHE A 92 2.63 -5.43 -10.05
C PHE A 92 3.33 -4.45 -9.11
N VAL A 93 4.64 -4.26 -9.27
CA VAL A 93 5.41 -3.30 -8.46
C VAL A 93 4.89 -1.89 -8.66
N SER A 94 4.63 -1.46 -9.89
CA SER A 94 4.09 -0.13 -10.21
C SER A 94 2.76 0.19 -9.52
N MET A 95 1.93 -0.82 -9.28
CA MET A 95 0.63 -0.64 -8.63
C MET A 95 0.77 -0.25 -7.15
N TYR A 96 1.90 -0.60 -6.51
CA TYR A 96 2.11 -0.44 -5.06
C TYR A 96 3.28 0.45 -4.68
N VAL A 97 4.21 0.69 -5.61
CA VAL A 97 5.38 1.54 -5.43
C VAL A 97 5.25 2.73 -6.39
N ASN A 98 4.74 3.84 -5.85
CA ASN A 98 4.51 5.09 -6.58
C ASN A 98 4.64 6.28 -5.63
N GLU A 99 4.25 7.48 -6.07
CA GLU A 99 4.33 8.71 -5.25
C GLU A 99 3.59 8.60 -3.91
N LEU A 100 2.49 7.85 -3.83
CA LEU A 100 1.79 7.61 -2.56
C LEU A 100 2.60 6.73 -1.59
N THR A 101 3.56 5.96 -2.08
CA THR A 101 4.49 5.19 -1.25
C THR A 101 5.57 6.11 -0.69
N ARG A 102 6.04 7.06 -1.51
CA ARG A 102 7.03 8.07 -1.12
C ARG A 102 6.49 9.03 -0.06
N ASP A 103 5.28 9.53 -0.27
CA ASP A 103 4.56 10.36 0.68
C ASP A 103 3.05 10.23 0.46
N TYR A 104 2.32 10.06 1.55
CA TYR A 104 0.86 9.95 1.48
C TYR A 104 0.24 11.27 1.00
N GLY A 105 0.89 12.39 1.35
CA GLY A 105 0.28 13.72 1.27
C GLY A 105 -1.07 13.78 1.99
N GLU A 106 -1.78 14.89 1.86
CA GLU A 106 -3.08 15.02 2.53
C GLU A 106 -4.13 14.04 1.97
N ARG A 107 -4.05 13.72 0.68
CA ARG A 107 -4.99 12.77 0.05
C ARG A 107 -4.84 11.36 0.63
N GLY A 108 -3.62 10.87 0.83
CA GLY A 108 -3.38 9.57 1.44
C GLY A 108 -3.68 9.55 2.93
N ARG A 109 -3.33 10.62 3.68
CA ARG A 109 -3.70 10.75 5.10
C ARG A 109 -5.23 10.77 5.28
N ALA A 110 -5.96 11.48 4.43
CA ALA A 110 -7.42 11.48 4.43
C ALA A 110 -8.00 10.08 4.15
N ALA A 111 -7.42 9.33 3.21
CA ALA A 111 -7.82 7.97 2.91
C ALA A 111 -7.69 7.04 4.13
N VAL A 112 -6.57 7.11 4.86
CA VAL A 112 -6.36 6.33 6.10
C VAL A 112 -7.37 6.71 7.17
N ARG A 113 -7.60 8.01 7.39
CA ARG A 113 -8.59 8.49 8.37
C ARG A 113 -10.00 8.01 8.03
N GLU A 114 -10.40 8.05 6.75
CA GLU A 114 -11.72 7.58 6.32
C GLU A 114 -11.89 6.07 6.50
N LEU A 115 -10.85 5.28 6.21
CA LEU A 115 -10.87 3.84 6.48
C LEU A 115 -11.07 3.53 7.96
N LEU A 116 -10.29 4.18 8.83
CA LEU A 116 -10.40 3.99 10.28
C LEU A 116 -11.75 4.45 10.83
N ARG A 117 -12.30 5.55 10.31
CA ARG A 117 -13.63 6.06 10.68
C ARG A 117 -14.72 5.05 10.36
N ARG A 118 -14.74 4.49 9.14
CA ARG A 118 -15.71 3.45 8.75
C ARG A 118 -15.56 2.16 9.56
N ALA A 119 -14.32 1.79 9.87
CA ALA A 119 -14.03 0.63 10.72
C ALA A 119 -14.59 0.82 12.14
N GLU A 120 -14.51 2.04 12.68
CA GLU A 120 -15.13 2.40 13.97
C GLU A 120 -16.67 2.30 13.91
N GLU A 121 -17.31 2.78 12.83
CA GLU A 121 -18.77 2.71 12.64
C GLU A 121 -19.32 1.28 12.65
N VAL A 122 -18.53 0.30 12.19
CA VAL A 122 -18.91 -1.11 12.17
C VAL A 122 -18.41 -1.89 13.39
N GLY A 123 -17.79 -1.21 14.37
CA GLY A 123 -17.28 -1.85 15.58
C GLY A 123 -16.09 -2.79 15.35
N ALA A 124 -15.22 -2.49 14.37
CA ALA A 124 -14.07 -3.33 14.04
C ALA A 124 -12.98 -3.37 15.13
N TYR A 125 -13.02 -2.44 16.09
CA TYR A 125 -12.04 -2.32 17.18
C TYR A 125 -12.75 -1.95 18.50
N ASP A 126 -12.20 -2.42 19.62
CA ASP A 126 -12.76 -2.14 20.96
C ASP A 126 -12.62 -0.68 21.39
N ARG A 127 -11.68 0.06 20.79
CA ARG A 127 -11.39 1.46 21.11
C ARG A 127 -11.11 2.24 19.83
N PRO A 128 -11.43 3.55 19.79
CA PRO A 128 -11.15 4.38 18.64
C PRO A 128 -9.66 4.39 18.29
N VAL A 129 -9.35 4.09 17.03
CA VAL A 129 -7.98 4.14 16.49
C VAL A 129 -7.79 5.48 15.79
N ARG A 130 -6.70 6.19 16.13
CA ARG A 130 -6.32 7.45 15.49
C ARG A 130 -4.89 7.32 14.97
N ALA A 131 -4.73 7.57 13.67
CA ALA A 131 -3.42 7.57 13.03
C ALA A 131 -2.70 8.89 13.34
N GLU A 132 -1.47 8.77 13.85
CA GLU A 132 -0.50 9.86 13.89
C GLU A 132 0.45 9.68 12.71
N PHE A 133 0.71 10.76 12.00
CA PHE A 133 1.61 10.76 10.85
C PHE A 133 2.89 11.50 11.25
N LEU A 134 4.03 10.94 10.88
CA LEU A 134 5.29 11.66 11.00
C LEU A 134 5.34 12.75 9.92
N GLU A 135 5.65 13.97 10.34
CA GLU A 135 6.06 15.04 9.44
C GLU A 135 7.44 14.67 8.87
N ALA A 136 7.61 14.84 7.56
CA ALA A 136 8.87 14.60 6.87
C ALA A 136 9.77 15.84 6.93
#